data_AF-A0AAU5W370-F1
#
_entry.id   AF-A0AAU5W370-F1
#
_cell.length_a   1.000
_cell.length_b   1.000
_cell.length_c   1.000
_cell.angle_alpha   90.00
_cell.angle_beta   90.00
_cell.angle_gamma   90.00
#
_symmetry.space_group_name_H-M   'P 1'
#
loop_
_entity.id
_entity.type
_entity.pdbx_description
1 polymer ?
#
loop_
_entity_poly.entity_id
_entity_poly.type
_entity_poly.pdbx_seq_one_letter_code
_entity_poly.pdbx_strand_id
1 'polypeptide(L)'
;MPIATVNPANGETLRTFDALDERETERRLAAAHRAFRDHRTTTFAERARLMNRAADLLDEDQQEIARTMTTEMGKPVKAARAEAAKCAKAMRWYAANAERLLADEHPDEADVKDSGATRARVHYRPLGVVLAVMPWNFPLWQVMRFAAPALMAGNTGLLKHASNVPQTALYIEDLFTRAGFPAGCFQTLLIGSGAVEAVLRDPRVAAATLTGSEPAGRSVASVAGDEVKKTVLELGGSDPYVVLPSADVEKAADTAVTARVQNNGQSCIAAKRFIVHTDAYDAFTERFTAGMRALTVGDPLEESTDVGPLSSEQGRADLEELVEDALAKGATVLCGGGRPAGLDRGWFYEPTVLTGITPDMRIHREETFGPVATLYRVANLDEAVDLANDTPFGLSSNVWTRDAGEMDRCVRDLEAGGVFFNGMTASHPALPFGGVKRSGYGRELAGHGIREFCNATTVWYGPGSDA
;
A
#
# COMPACT_ATOMS: atom_id res chain seq x y z
N MET A 1 -18.04 2.80 13.90
CA MET A 1 -18.51 1.57 13.21
C MET A 1 -18.11 0.37 14.03
N PRO A 2 -18.98 -0.65 14.16
CA PRO A 2 -18.61 -1.92 14.75
C PRO A 2 -17.48 -2.59 13.95
N ILE A 3 -16.71 -3.47 14.60
CA ILE A 3 -15.75 -4.33 13.92
C ILE A 3 -16.55 -5.53 13.39
N ALA A 4 -16.67 -5.65 12.08
CA ALA A 4 -17.59 -6.61 11.48
C ALA A 4 -17.18 -7.01 10.07
N THR A 5 -17.49 -8.24 9.70
CA THR A 5 -17.50 -8.70 8.32
C THR A 5 -18.84 -8.33 7.72
N VAL A 6 -18.85 -7.34 6.81
CA VAL A 6 -20.02 -6.99 6.01
C VAL A 6 -19.70 -7.31 4.56
N ASN A 7 -20.44 -8.21 3.94
CA ASN A 7 -20.17 -8.64 2.57
C ASN A 7 -20.55 -7.53 1.58
N PRO A 8 -19.57 -6.94 0.88
CA PRO A 8 -19.85 -5.82 -0.02
C PRO A 8 -20.71 -6.17 -1.24
N ALA A 9 -20.78 -7.45 -1.60
CA ALA A 9 -21.57 -7.91 -2.74
C ALA A 9 -23.08 -7.94 -2.45
N ASN A 10 -23.49 -7.89 -1.18
CA ASN A 10 -24.91 -8.00 -0.82
C ASN A 10 -25.36 -7.13 0.37
N GLY A 11 -24.41 -6.47 1.06
CA GLY A 11 -24.64 -5.61 2.23
C GLY A 11 -24.90 -6.36 3.54
N GLU A 12 -24.79 -7.68 3.57
CA GLU A 12 -25.12 -8.50 4.74
C GLU A 12 -23.98 -8.50 5.76
N THR A 13 -24.32 -8.26 7.04
CA THR A 13 -23.37 -8.45 8.14
C THR A 13 -23.28 -9.94 8.48
N LEU A 14 -22.16 -10.57 8.14
CA LEU A 14 -21.93 -12.00 8.34
C LEU A 14 -21.44 -12.32 9.76
N ARG A 15 -20.64 -11.42 10.34
CA ARG A 15 -20.05 -11.61 11.68
C ARG A 15 -19.68 -10.29 12.33
N THR A 16 -19.91 -10.18 13.63
CA THR A 16 -19.45 -9.06 14.46
C THR A 16 -18.37 -9.52 15.45
N PHE A 17 -17.49 -8.61 15.82
CA PHE A 17 -16.38 -8.87 16.73
C PHE A 17 -16.38 -7.84 17.85
N ASP A 18 -16.21 -8.32 19.08
CA ASP A 18 -16.08 -7.44 20.23
C ASP A 18 -14.72 -6.74 20.19
N ALA A 19 -14.74 -5.43 20.46
CA ALA A 19 -13.53 -4.67 20.59
C ALA A 19 -12.81 -5.06 21.89
N LEU A 20 -11.48 -5.10 21.85
CA LEU A 20 -10.66 -5.28 23.06
C LEU A 20 -10.91 -4.13 24.03
N ASP A 21 -11.06 -4.46 25.30
CA ASP A 21 -11.06 -3.47 26.37
C ASP A 21 -9.63 -2.98 26.69
N GLU A 22 -9.53 -2.00 27.58
CA GLU A 22 -8.25 -1.44 28.02
C GLU A 22 -7.34 -2.50 28.65
N ARG A 23 -7.92 -3.44 29.41
CA ARG A 23 -7.16 -4.48 30.12
C ARG A 23 -6.53 -5.48 29.15
N GLU A 24 -7.27 -5.88 28.12
CA GLU A 24 -6.77 -6.80 27.10
C GLU A 24 -5.78 -6.11 26.15
N THR A 25 -6.02 -4.83 25.85
CA THR A 25 -5.05 -3.99 25.11
C THR A 25 -3.72 -3.89 25.88
N GLU A 26 -3.78 -3.63 27.19
CA GLU A 26 -2.59 -3.61 28.07
C GLU A 26 -1.86 -4.95 28.08
N ARG A 27 -2.58 -6.08 28.16
CA ARG A 27 -1.97 -7.42 28.11
C ARG A 27 -1.22 -7.65 26.81
N ARG A 28 -1.79 -7.24 25.67
CA ARG A 28 -1.14 -7.35 24.36
C ARG A 28 0.10 -6.45 24.29
N LEU A 29 0.04 -5.22 24.79
CA LEU A 29 1.21 -4.32 24.87
C LEU A 29 2.35 -4.94 25.70
N ALA A 30 2.03 -5.46 26.89
CA ALA A 30 3.01 -6.12 27.75
C ALA A 30 3.60 -7.38 27.10
N ALA A 31 2.79 -8.16 26.37
CA ALA A 31 3.25 -9.34 25.64
C ALA A 31 4.20 -8.98 24.49
N ALA A 32 3.86 -7.97 23.68
CA ALA A 32 4.72 -7.51 22.58
C ALA A 32 6.06 -6.98 23.06
N HIS A 33 6.05 -6.22 24.16
CA HIS A 33 7.28 -5.69 24.76
C HIS A 33 8.17 -6.80 25.33
N ARG A 34 7.59 -7.82 25.99
CA ARG A 34 8.35 -8.99 26.46
C ARG A 34 8.93 -9.78 25.29
N ALA A 35 8.11 -10.09 24.28
CA ALA A 35 8.54 -10.83 23.09
C ALA A 35 9.69 -10.13 22.37
N PHE A 36 9.67 -8.78 22.31
CA PHE A 36 10.76 -8.00 21.72
C PHE A 36 12.11 -8.25 22.40
N ARG A 37 12.14 -8.37 23.73
CA ARG A 37 13.40 -8.57 24.48
C ARG A 37 14.14 -9.82 24.04
N ASP A 38 13.40 -10.88 23.74
CA ASP A 38 13.93 -12.17 23.31
C ASP A 38 14.16 -12.17 21.78
N HIS A 39 13.13 -11.80 21.01
CA HIS A 39 13.15 -11.86 19.54
C HIS A 39 14.29 -11.05 18.92
N ARG A 40 14.61 -9.87 19.46
CA ARG A 40 15.71 -9.01 18.97
C ARG A 40 17.11 -9.64 19.08
N THR A 41 17.26 -10.69 19.89
CA THR A 41 18.54 -11.38 20.12
C THR A 41 18.69 -12.68 19.32
N THR A 42 17.64 -13.08 18.60
CA THR A 42 17.69 -14.23 17.70
C THR A 42 18.63 -13.98 16.52
N THR A 43 19.07 -15.04 15.87
CA THR A 43 19.87 -14.97 14.64
C THR A 43 18.98 -14.73 13.42
N PHE A 44 19.55 -14.21 12.33
CA PHE A 44 18.83 -14.11 11.05
C PHE A 44 18.37 -15.48 10.55
N ALA A 45 19.16 -16.53 10.74
CA ALA A 45 18.82 -17.89 10.35
C ALA A 45 17.55 -18.41 11.06
N GLU A 46 17.42 -18.16 12.37
CA GLU A 46 16.22 -18.54 13.13
C GLU A 46 14.99 -17.79 12.62
N ARG A 47 15.10 -16.47 12.42
CA ARG A 47 14.00 -15.65 11.91
C ARG A 47 13.61 -16.04 10.48
N ALA A 48 14.59 -16.33 9.62
CA ALA A 48 14.36 -16.79 8.26
C ALA A 48 13.62 -18.14 8.22
N ARG A 49 13.96 -19.09 9.11
CA ARG A 49 13.24 -20.36 9.23
C ARG A 49 11.77 -20.14 9.57
N LEU A 50 11.48 -19.28 10.55
CA LEU A 50 10.11 -18.95 10.96
C LEU A 50 9.34 -18.25 9.83
N MET A 51 9.97 -17.29 9.16
CA MET A 51 9.36 -16.52 8.07
C MET A 51 9.07 -17.39 6.84
N ASN A 52 9.98 -18.30 6.48
CA ASN A 52 9.72 -19.28 5.41
C ASN A 52 8.55 -20.21 5.78
N ARG A 53 8.48 -20.67 7.03
CA ARG A 53 7.34 -21.47 7.48
C ARG A 53 6.02 -20.72 7.42
N ALA A 54 5.99 -19.43 7.76
CA ALA A 54 4.81 -18.58 7.56
C ALA A 54 4.43 -18.47 6.07
N ALA A 55 5.41 -18.35 5.17
CA ALA A 55 5.16 -18.34 3.74
C ALA A 55 4.57 -19.66 3.23
N ASP A 56 5.08 -20.80 3.71
CA ASP A 56 4.58 -22.14 3.34
C ASP A 56 3.14 -22.34 3.81
N LEU A 57 2.82 -21.97 5.06
CA LEU A 57 1.45 -22.02 5.59
C LEU A 57 0.49 -21.10 4.80
N LEU A 58 0.94 -19.92 4.36
CA LEU A 58 0.10 -19.05 3.54
C LEU A 58 -0.15 -19.64 2.14
N ASP A 59 0.81 -20.35 1.56
CA ASP A 59 0.60 -21.05 0.30
C ASP A 59 -0.40 -22.21 0.46
N GLU A 60 -0.36 -22.93 1.58
CA GLU A 60 -1.34 -23.97 1.94
C GLU A 60 -2.75 -23.39 2.12
N ASP A 61 -2.87 -22.28 2.83
CA ASP A 61 -4.15 -21.63 3.17
C ASP A 61 -4.69 -20.72 2.05
N GLN A 62 -3.98 -20.59 0.92
CA GLN A 62 -4.20 -19.56 -0.11
C GLN A 62 -5.66 -19.47 -0.57
N GLN A 63 -6.32 -20.61 -0.76
CA GLN A 63 -7.71 -20.65 -1.25
C GLN A 63 -8.70 -20.12 -0.21
N GLU A 64 -8.51 -20.48 1.05
CA GLU A 64 -9.39 -20.08 2.14
C GLU A 64 -9.25 -18.59 2.43
N ILE A 65 -8.01 -18.12 2.58
CA ILE A 65 -7.76 -16.70 2.87
C ILE A 65 -8.18 -15.80 1.70
N ALA A 66 -8.07 -16.26 0.45
CA ALA A 66 -8.56 -15.52 -0.70
C ALA A 66 -10.09 -15.34 -0.65
N ARG A 67 -10.84 -16.37 -0.27
CA ARG A 67 -12.29 -16.27 -0.07
C ARG A 67 -12.61 -15.32 1.08
N THR A 68 -11.90 -15.40 2.21
CA THR A 68 -12.09 -14.48 3.35
C THR A 68 -11.90 -13.03 2.92
N MET A 69 -10.79 -12.69 2.26
CA MET A 69 -10.55 -11.32 1.77
C MET A 69 -11.64 -10.87 0.79
N THR A 70 -12.03 -11.74 -0.14
CA THR A 70 -13.09 -11.46 -1.11
C THR A 70 -14.41 -11.15 -0.42
N THR A 71 -14.79 -11.95 0.58
CA THR A 71 -16.01 -11.76 1.36
C THR A 71 -15.96 -10.52 2.25
N GLU A 72 -14.81 -10.17 2.82
CA GLU A 72 -14.69 -9.02 3.73
C GLU A 72 -14.65 -7.67 3.01
N MET A 73 -14.06 -7.60 1.81
CA MET A 73 -13.82 -6.31 1.15
C MET A 73 -14.09 -6.27 -0.36
N GLY A 74 -14.60 -7.35 -0.97
CA GLY A 74 -15.22 -7.32 -2.29
C GLY A 74 -14.28 -7.44 -3.49
N LYS A 75 -12.97 -7.68 -3.28
CA LYS A 75 -12.05 -7.92 -4.41
C LYS A 75 -12.36 -9.25 -5.09
N PRO A 76 -12.18 -9.37 -6.42
CA PRO A 76 -12.28 -10.64 -7.11
C PRO A 76 -11.33 -11.69 -6.52
N VAL A 77 -11.80 -12.92 -6.37
CA VAL A 77 -11.08 -14.01 -5.69
C VAL A 77 -9.74 -14.33 -6.37
N LYS A 78 -9.65 -14.15 -7.70
CA LYS A 78 -8.41 -14.26 -8.45
C LYS A 78 -7.36 -13.24 -8.01
N ALA A 79 -7.78 -11.99 -7.77
CA ALA A 79 -6.89 -10.94 -7.25
C ALA A 79 -6.50 -11.22 -5.78
N ALA A 80 -7.43 -11.77 -4.98
CA ALA A 80 -7.16 -12.18 -3.60
C ALA A 80 -6.09 -13.29 -3.52
N ARG A 81 -6.16 -14.31 -4.39
CA ARG A 81 -5.11 -15.35 -4.47
C ARG A 81 -3.76 -14.78 -4.91
N ALA A 82 -3.76 -13.88 -5.89
CA ALA A 82 -2.53 -13.21 -6.32
C ALA A 82 -1.89 -12.38 -5.19
N GLU A 83 -2.71 -11.75 -4.34
CA GLU A 83 -2.24 -11.04 -3.15
C GLU A 83 -1.57 -11.99 -2.14
N ALA A 84 -2.20 -13.12 -1.82
CA ALA A 84 -1.64 -14.12 -0.92
C ALA A 84 -0.30 -14.68 -1.45
N ALA A 85 -0.24 -15.04 -2.75
CA ALA A 85 1.01 -15.48 -3.38
C ALA A 85 2.11 -14.41 -3.32
N LYS A 86 1.75 -13.15 -3.52
CA LYS A 86 2.67 -12.02 -3.42
C LYS A 86 3.21 -11.83 -2.00
N CYS A 87 2.38 -12.05 -0.99
CA CYS A 87 2.77 -12.03 0.42
C CYS A 87 3.78 -13.13 0.74
N ALA A 88 3.52 -14.37 0.33
CA ALA A 88 4.45 -15.48 0.50
C ALA A 88 5.80 -15.21 -0.20
N LYS A 89 5.77 -14.64 -1.41
CA LYS A 89 6.98 -14.18 -2.12
C LYS A 89 7.78 -13.15 -1.30
N ALA A 90 7.11 -12.16 -0.69
CA ALA A 90 7.79 -11.14 0.10
C ALA A 90 8.41 -11.69 1.39
N MET A 91 7.69 -12.59 2.09
CA MET A 91 8.21 -13.28 3.26
C MET A 91 9.49 -14.04 2.93
N ARG A 92 9.48 -14.84 1.86
CA ARG A 92 10.68 -15.57 1.39
C ARG A 92 11.81 -14.64 0.97
N TRP A 93 11.48 -13.54 0.29
CA TRP A 93 12.49 -12.57 -0.13
C TRP A 93 13.21 -11.94 1.07
N TYR A 94 12.47 -11.51 2.10
CA TYR A 94 13.09 -10.97 3.32
C TYR A 94 13.82 -12.04 4.12
N ALA A 95 13.30 -13.26 4.21
CA ALA A 95 13.99 -14.39 4.84
C ALA A 95 15.38 -14.64 4.21
N ALA A 96 15.49 -14.49 2.88
CA ALA A 96 16.74 -14.67 2.15
C ALA A 96 17.67 -13.44 2.16
N ASN A 97 17.15 -12.22 2.37
CA ASN A 97 17.91 -10.98 2.16
C ASN A 97 18.17 -10.15 3.42
N ALA A 98 17.41 -10.33 4.51
CA ALA A 98 17.44 -9.42 5.65
C ALA A 98 18.83 -9.23 6.27
N GLU A 99 19.62 -10.30 6.40
CA GLU A 99 20.99 -10.22 6.93
C GLU A 99 21.87 -9.31 6.08
N ARG A 100 21.84 -9.46 4.75
CA ARG A 100 22.59 -8.61 3.82
C ARG A 100 22.09 -7.17 3.83
N LEU A 101 20.78 -6.95 3.93
CA LEU A 101 20.18 -5.61 3.91
C LEU A 101 20.48 -4.81 5.19
N LEU A 102 20.70 -5.50 6.30
CA LEU A 102 21.04 -4.93 7.61
C LEU A 102 22.52 -5.15 7.99
N ALA A 103 23.36 -5.56 7.04
CA ALA A 103 24.79 -5.64 7.26
C ALA A 103 25.35 -4.27 7.64
N ASP A 104 26.42 -4.26 8.44
CA ASP A 104 27.06 -3.03 8.89
C ASP A 104 27.57 -2.23 7.68
N GLU A 105 27.33 -0.91 7.71
CA GLU A 105 27.89 0.00 6.71
C GLU A 105 29.23 0.52 7.20
N HIS A 106 30.20 0.58 6.30
CA HIS A 106 31.56 0.99 6.61
C HIS A 106 31.86 2.29 5.87
N PRO A 107 32.01 3.42 6.60
CA PRO A 107 32.45 4.68 6.02
C PRO A 107 33.84 4.55 5.38
N ASP A 108 34.16 5.45 4.45
CA ASP A 108 35.47 5.50 3.82
C ASP A 108 36.58 5.70 4.86
N GLU A 109 37.72 5.02 4.69
CA GLU A 109 38.82 5.03 5.66
C GLU A 109 39.35 6.44 5.95
N ALA A 110 39.30 7.34 4.97
CA ALA A 110 39.69 8.73 5.12
C ALA A 110 38.79 9.46 6.13
N ASP A 111 37.48 9.27 6.04
CA ASP A 111 36.50 9.86 6.96
C ASP A 111 36.61 9.24 8.36
N VAL A 112 36.84 7.91 8.43
CA VAL A 112 37.09 7.22 9.70
C VAL A 112 38.30 7.83 10.42
N LYS A 113 39.40 8.03 9.71
CA LYS A 113 40.61 8.64 10.25
C LYS A 113 40.42 10.10 10.63
N ASP A 114 39.74 10.89 9.80
CA ASP A 114 39.43 12.31 10.08
C ASP A 114 38.59 12.46 11.36
N SER A 115 37.66 11.54 11.58
CA SER A 115 36.87 11.46 12.83
C SER A 115 37.67 11.07 14.07
N GLY A 116 38.97 10.77 13.93
CA GLY A 116 39.84 10.31 15.02
C GLY A 116 39.64 8.85 15.42
N ALA A 117 38.87 8.07 14.67
CA ALA A 117 38.67 6.64 14.93
C ALA A 117 39.80 5.80 14.34
N THR A 118 40.05 4.63 14.93
CA THR A 118 40.80 3.54 14.27
C THR A 118 39.88 2.67 13.42
N ARG A 119 38.61 2.56 13.81
CA ARG A 119 37.56 1.87 13.07
C ARG A 119 36.22 2.52 13.38
N ALA A 120 35.36 2.62 12.38
CA ALA A 120 33.95 2.96 12.58
C ALA A 120 33.05 2.11 11.69
N ARG A 121 31.81 1.92 12.12
CA ARG A 121 30.74 1.33 11.31
C ARG A 121 29.37 1.82 11.76
N VAL A 122 28.38 1.74 10.87
CA VAL A 122 26.97 1.96 11.20
C VAL A 122 26.29 0.60 11.32
N HIS A 123 25.73 0.32 12.50
CA HIS A 123 25.08 -0.94 12.83
C HIS A 123 23.58 -0.73 13.05
N TYR A 124 22.75 -1.56 12.43
CA TYR A 124 21.30 -1.45 12.51
C TYR A 124 20.72 -2.35 13.61
N ARG A 125 20.00 -1.74 14.56
CA ARG A 125 19.31 -2.45 15.66
C ARG A 125 17.80 -2.25 15.55
N PRO A 126 16.95 -3.25 15.83
CA PRO A 126 15.50 -3.04 15.85
C PRO A 126 15.10 -2.01 16.92
N LEU A 127 14.11 -1.17 16.61
CA LEU A 127 13.60 -0.13 17.51
C LEU A 127 12.78 -0.66 18.68
N GLY A 128 11.94 -1.68 18.49
CA GLY A 128 11.02 -2.14 19.53
C GLY A 128 9.69 -2.67 19.01
N VAL A 129 8.63 -2.38 19.78
CA VAL A 129 7.25 -2.65 19.38
C VAL A 129 6.82 -1.57 18.38
N VAL A 130 6.33 -1.98 17.21
CA VAL A 130 5.83 -1.07 16.17
C VAL A 130 4.33 -1.25 16.02
N LEU A 131 3.58 -0.14 16.11
CA LEU A 131 2.15 -0.14 15.82
C LEU A 131 1.92 -0.01 14.30
N ALA A 132 1.28 -0.99 13.69
CA ALA A 132 0.86 -0.97 12.30
C ALA A 132 -0.63 -0.70 12.18
N VAL A 133 -0.99 0.44 11.58
CA VAL A 133 -2.37 0.81 11.26
C VAL A 133 -2.59 0.57 9.77
N MET A 134 -3.39 -0.46 9.43
CA MET A 134 -3.44 -0.97 8.05
C MET A 134 -4.85 -0.90 7.41
N PRO A 135 -4.96 -0.63 6.10
CA PRO A 135 -6.22 -0.42 5.41
C PRO A 135 -6.77 -1.72 4.83
N TRP A 136 -8.02 -1.71 4.41
CA TRP A 136 -8.74 -2.91 3.93
C TRP A 136 -8.43 -3.32 2.49
N ASN A 137 -7.82 -2.45 1.67
CA ASN A 137 -7.82 -2.63 0.22
C ASN A 137 -6.91 -3.75 -0.28
N PHE A 138 -5.79 -3.99 0.40
CA PHE A 138 -4.98 -5.20 0.23
C PHE A 138 -4.64 -5.74 1.63
N PRO A 139 -5.59 -6.42 2.28
CA PRO A 139 -5.55 -6.63 3.72
C PRO A 139 -4.42 -7.58 4.17
N LEU A 140 -3.92 -8.48 3.30
CA LEU A 140 -2.68 -9.21 3.58
C LEU A 140 -1.44 -8.39 3.19
N TRP A 141 -1.43 -7.83 1.98
CA TRP A 141 -0.23 -7.24 1.40
C TRP A 141 0.28 -6.04 2.19
N GLN A 142 -0.62 -5.15 2.63
CA GLN A 142 -0.22 -3.96 3.40
C GLN A 142 0.40 -4.38 4.74
N VAL A 143 -0.16 -5.41 5.38
CA VAL A 143 0.39 -5.92 6.63
C VAL A 143 1.74 -6.59 6.38
N MET A 144 1.90 -7.38 5.31
CA MET A 144 3.17 -8.06 5.01
C MET A 144 4.30 -7.13 4.59
N ARG A 145 3.98 -6.00 3.94
CA ARG A 145 4.97 -4.94 3.63
C ARG A 145 5.67 -4.42 4.89
N PHE A 146 4.98 -4.41 6.01
CA PHE A 146 5.52 -4.08 7.33
C PHE A 146 6.04 -5.31 8.08
N ALA A 147 5.22 -6.34 8.26
CA ALA A 147 5.47 -7.44 9.17
C ALA A 147 6.69 -8.26 8.76
N ALA A 148 6.84 -8.55 7.45
CA ALA A 148 7.97 -9.33 6.97
C ALA A 148 9.33 -8.65 7.28
N PRO A 149 9.58 -7.38 6.89
CA PRO A 149 10.82 -6.70 7.26
C PRO A 149 10.95 -6.46 8.76
N ALA A 150 9.90 -6.01 9.46
CA ALA A 150 9.99 -5.64 10.87
C ALA A 150 10.35 -6.85 11.74
N LEU A 151 9.69 -7.99 11.53
CA LEU A 151 9.99 -9.23 12.24
C LEU A 151 11.38 -9.73 11.87
N MET A 152 11.80 -9.66 10.60
CA MET A 152 13.16 -10.05 10.19
C MET A 152 14.26 -9.14 10.73
N ALA A 153 13.96 -7.87 11.03
CA ALA A 153 14.87 -6.95 11.71
C ALA A 153 14.96 -7.20 13.23
N GLY A 154 14.00 -7.95 13.80
CA GLY A 154 13.93 -8.23 15.24
C GLY A 154 12.98 -7.32 16.03
N ASN A 155 12.13 -6.54 15.36
CA ASN A 155 11.03 -5.80 16.00
C ASN A 155 9.85 -6.75 16.30
N THR A 156 8.88 -6.26 17.09
CA THR A 156 7.57 -6.89 17.25
C THR A 156 6.47 -5.98 16.72
N GLY A 157 5.33 -6.56 16.32
CA GLY A 157 4.24 -5.84 15.66
C GLY A 157 2.92 -5.88 16.44
N LEU A 158 2.24 -4.74 16.48
CA LEU A 158 0.84 -4.63 16.89
C LEU A 158 0.02 -4.18 15.68
N LEU A 159 -0.98 -4.94 15.27
CA LEU A 159 -1.80 -4.64 14.09
C LEU A 159 -3.16 -4.07 14.50
N LYS A 160 -3.39 -2.78 14.28
CA LYS A 160 -4.75 -2.23 14.21
C LYS A 160 -5.18 -2.24 12.75
N HIS A 161 -6.04 -3.18 12.37
CA HIS A 161 -6.52 -3.26 11.00
C HIS A 161 -7.78 -2.40 10.74
N ALA A 162 -8.28 -2.43 9.51
CA ALA A 162 -9.53 -1.79 9.15
C ALA A 162 -10.70 -2.62 9.69
N SER A 163 -11.74 -1.93 10.17
CA SER A 163 -12.84 -2.56 10.91
C SER A 163 -13.70 -3.52 10.07
N ASN A 164 -13.58 -3.49 8.75
CA ASN A 164 -14.29 -4.35 7.81
C ASN A 164 -13.53 -5.62 7.39
N VAL A 165 -12.26 -5.79 7.81
CA VAL A 165 -11.45 -7.00 7.52
C VAL A 165 -10.95 -7.75 8.78
N PRO A 166 -11.80 -7.95 9.81
CA PRO A 166 -11.36 -8.51 11.09
C PRO A 166 -10.87 -9.95 11.03
N GLN A 167 -11.43 -10.79 10.16
CA GLN A 167 -11.01 -12.19 10.03
C GLN A 167 -9.65 -12.29 9.37
N THR A 168 -9.39 -11.47 8.35
CA THR A 168 -8.05 -11.38 7.75
C THR A 168 -7.03 -10.91 8.80
N ALA A 169 -7.38 -9.95 9.66
CA ALA A 169 -6.51 -9.51 10.76
C ALA A 169 -6.18 -10.64 11.75
N LEU A 170 -7.18 -11.42 12.17
CA LEU A 170 -6.99 -12.56 13.07
C LEU A 170 -6.18 -13.69 12.42
N TYR A 171 -6.42 -13.95 11.13
CA TYR A 171 -5.66 -14.92 10.35
C TYR A 171 -4.16 -14.60 10.35
N ILE A 172 -3.77 -13.32 10.19
CA ILE A 172 -2.36 -12.94 10.16
C ILE A 172 -1.66 -13.20 11.50
N GLU A 173 -2.32 -12.94 12.63
CA GLU A 173 -1.80 -13.28 13.97
C GLU A 173 -1.64 -14.81 14.12
N ASP A 174 -2.66 -15.56 13.70
CA ASP A 174 -2.62 -17.04 13.72
C ASP A 174 -1.50 -17.59 12.82
N LEU A 175 -1.29 -17.01 11.63
CA LEU A 175 -0.26 -17.40 10.68
C LEU A 175 1.14 -17.35 11.32
N PHE A 176 1.49 -16.22 11.93
CA PHE A 176 2.79 -16.09 12.61
C PHE A 176 2.88 -16.99 13.85
N THR A 177 1.78 -17.20 14.56
CA THR A 177 1.72 -18.12 15.70
C THR A 177 1.98 -19.57 15.27
N ARG A 178 1.29 -20.06 14.23
CA ARG A 178 1.47 -21.40 13.63
C ARG A 178 2.87 -21.60 13.05
N ALA A 179 3.45 -20.54 12.48
CA ALA A 179 4.82 -20.57 12.00
C ALA A 179 5.85 -20.75 13.13
N GLY A 180 5.48 -20.43 14.37
CA GLY A 180 6.29 -20.61 15.58
C GLY A 180 7.06 -19.38 16.01
N PHE A 181 6.61 -18.18 15.61
CA PHE A 181 7.11 -16.95 16.22
C PHE A 181 6.79 -16.93 17.72
N PRO A 182 7.64 -16.30 18.57
CA PRO A 182 7.37 -16.19 19.99
C PRO A 182 6.00 -15.55 20.25
N ALA A 183 5.29 -16.02 21.29
CA ALA A 183 4.02 -15.43 21.68
C ALA A 183 4.17 -13.93 21.97
N GLY A 184 3.34 -13.11 21.32
CA GLY A 184 3.42 -11.65 21.39
C GLY A 184 4.28 -11.00 20.31
N CYS A 185 4.98 -11.75 19.46
CA CYS A 185 5.85 -11.18 18.44
C CYS A 185 5.08 -10.42 17.35
N PHE A 186 3.87 -10.89 17.02
CA PHE A 186 2.91 -10.16 16.20
C PHE A 186 1.51 -10.39 16.77
N GLN A 187 0.73 -9.33 17.01
CA GLN A 187 -0.60 -9.42 17.60
C GLN A 187 -1.57 -8.44 16.95
N THR A 188 -2.80 -8.87 16.73
CA THR A 188 -3.90 -8.04 16.26
C THR A 188 -4.57 -7.32 17.43
N LEU A 189 -4.81 -6.02 17.27
CA LEU A 189 -5.60 -5.20 18.16
C LEU A 189 -6.96 -4.95 17.48
N LEU A 190 -7.96 -5.75 17.85
CA LEU A 190 -9.35 -5.49 17.47
C LEU A 190 -9.88 -4.31 18.29
N ILE A 191 -9.43 -3.10 17.94
CA ILE A 191 -9.81 -1.86 18.60
C ILE A 191 -10.38 -0.86 17.59
N GLY A 192 -11.28 0.01 18.07
CA GLY A 192 -11.75 1.14 17.28
C GLY A 192 -10.65 2.19 17.09
N SER A 193 -10.80 3.06 16.07
CA SER A 193 -9.82 4.12 15.79
C SER A 193 -9.57 5.06 16.97
N GLY A 194 -10.55 5.27 17.85
CA GLY A 194 -10.41 6.12 19.04
C GLY A 194 -9.43 5.59 20.09
N ALA A 195 -9.13 4.28 20.10
CA ALA A 195 -8.17 3.69 21.04
C ALA A 195 -6.72 3.71 20.50
N VAL A 196 -6.51 4.08 19.23
CA VAL A 196 -5.17 4.10 18.60
C VAL A 196 -4.26 5.12 19.28
N GLU A 197 -4.78 6.27 19.69
CA GLU A 197 -3.99 7.30 20.39
C GLU A 197 -3.41 6.76 21.69
N ALA A 198 -4.21 6.09 22.53
CA ALA A 198 -3.74 5.52 23.79
C ALA A 198 -2.61 4.51 23.58
N VAL A 199 -2.73 3.66 22.54
CA VAL A 199 -1.68 2.69 22.16
C VAL A 199 -0.42 3.42 21.67
N LEU A 200 -0.56 4.45 20.83
CA LEU A 200 0.57 5.25 20.35
C LEU A 200 1.31 5.97 21.47
N ARG A 201 0.61 6.45 22.50
CA ARG A 201 1.19 7.15 23.66
C ARG A 201 1.87 6.21 24.64
N ASP A 202 1.64 4.91 24.56
CA ASP A 202 2.33 3.95 25.42
C ASP A 202 3.85 3.99 25.19
N PRO A 203 4.68 4.09 26.25
CA PRO A 203 6.13 4.20 26.13
C PRO A 203 6.81 2.93 25.59
N ARG A 204 6.11 1.78 25.57
CA ARG A 204 6.64 0.53 24.99
C ARG A 204 6.53 0.50 23.47
N VAL A 205 5.65 1.32 22.87
CA VAL A 205 5.53 1.48 21.42
C VAL A 205 6.61 2.44 20.94
N ALA A 206 7.56 1.94 20.16
CA ALA A 206 8.74 2.69 19.75
C ALA A 206 8.53 3.50 18.46
N ALA A 207 7.62 3.05 17.59
CA ALA A 207 7.34 3.65 16.29
C ALA A 207 5.95 3.21 15.79
N ALA A 208 5.50 3.84 14.71
CA ALA A 208 4.29 3.42 14.01
C ALA A 208 4.45 3.43 12.48
N THR A 209 3.68 2.58 11.81
CA THR A 209 3.42 2.70 10.38
C THR A 209 1.92 2.85 10.17
N LEU A 210 1.53 3.73 9.24
CA LEU A 210 0.16 3.82 8.78
C LEU A 210 0.12 3.75 7.26
N THR A 211 -0.66 2.79 6.77
CA THR A 211 -1.10 2.76 5.39
C THR A 211 -2.61 3.06 5.37
N GLY A 212 -3.05 4.04 4.59
CA GLY A 212 -4.46 4.40 4.56
C GLY A 212 -4.75 5.81 4.06
N SER A 213 -5.83 6.41 4.56
CA SER A 213 -6.24 7.75 4.13
C SER A 213 -5.40 8.84 4.78
N GLU A 214 -5.28 9.97 4.10
CA GLU A 214 -4.52 11.11 4.59
C GLU A 214 -5.02 11.66 5.95
N PRO A 215 -6.33 11.78 6.23
CA PRO A 215 -6.79 12.21 7.55
C PRO A 215 -6.32 11.27 8.67
N ALA A 216 -6.32 9.96 8.43
CA ALA A 216 -5.83 8.98 9.40
C ALA A 216 -4.31 9.10 9.60
N GLY A 217 -3.55 9.26 8.50
CA GLY A 217 -2.11 9.50 8.54
C GLY A 217 -1.72 10.74 9.33
N ARG A 218 -2.43 11.86 9.11
CA ARG A 218 -2.22 13.11 9.86
C ARG A 218 -2.50 12.95 11.35
N SER A 219 -3.55 12.21 11.70
CA SER A 219 -3.88 11.92 13.11
C SER A 219 -2.77 11.13 13.80
N VAL A 220 -2.32 10.02 13.19
CA VAL A 220 -1.20 9.21 13.72
C VAL A 220 0.08 10.02 13.81
N ALA A 221 0.42 10.78 12.78
CA ALA A 221 1.64 11.61 12.76
C ALA A 221 1.62 12.72 13.83
N SER A 222 0.46 13.31 14.10
CA SER A 222 0.32 14.34 15.13
C SER A 222 0.60 13.77 16.52
N VAL A 223 0.00 12.62 16.86
CA VAL A 223 0.23 11.94 18.14
C VAL A 223 1.67 11.44 18.24
N ALA A 224 2.19 10.83 17.18
CA ALA A 224 3.57 10.34 17.16
C ALA A 224 4.60 11.47 17.28
N GLY A 225 4.34 12.64 16.68
CA GLY A 225 5.20 13.82 16.80
C GLY A 225 5.24 14.37 18.22
N ASP A 226 4.10 14.44 18.90
CA ASP A 226 4.00 14.82 20.33
C ASP A 226 4.80 13.86 21.23
N GLU A 227 4.80 12.58 20.88
CA GLU A 227 5.49 11.51 21.60
C GLU A 227 6.94 11.23 21.12
N VAL A 228 7.42 11.97 20.12
CA VAL A 228 8.74 11.79 19.47
C VAL A 228 8.96 10.36 18.95
N LYS A 229 7.92 9.77 18.36
CA LYS A 229 7.91 8.42 17.79
C LYS A 229 8.05 8.48 16.27
N LYS A 230 8.95 7.67 15.71
CA LYS A 230 9.14 7.61 14.25
C LYS A 230 7.89 7.04 13.58
N THR A 231 7.52 7.62 12.44
CA THR A 231 6.42 7.15 11.59
C THR A 231 6.88 6.85 10.17
N VAL A 232 6.25 5.87 9.54
CA VAL A 232 6.21 5.69 8.07
C VAL A 232 4.76 5.84 7.65
N LEU A 233 4.49 6.69 6.66
CA LEU A 233 3.14 6.98 6.18
C LEU A 233 3.02 6.65 4.69
N GLU A 234 2.11 5.73 4.38
CA GLU A 234 1.79 5.27 3.03
C GLU A 234 0.34 5.64 2.71
N LEU A 235 0.15 6.82 2.11
CA LEU A 235 -1.18 7.41 1.96
C LEU A 235 -1.73 7.25 0.53
N GLY A 236 -2.84 7.93 0.24
CA GLY A 236 -3.50 7.91 -1.06
C GLY A 236 -2.65 8.45 -2.20
N GLY A 237 -3.11 8.22 -3.44
CA GLY A 237 -2.43 8.64 -4.65
C GLY A 237 -3.42 9.08 -5.74
N SER A 238 -2.99 9.95 -6.66
CA SER A 238 -3.73 10.24 -7.89
C SER A 238 -2.79 10.06 -9.08
N ASP A 239 -2.32 8.83 -9.22
CA ASP A 239 -1.18 8.50 -10.09
C ASP A 239 -1.48 8.84 -11.56
N PRO A 240 -0.59 9.60 -12.22
CA PRO A 240 -0.69 9.90 -13.63
C PRO A 240 -0.27 8.71 -14.49
N TYR A 241 -0.97 8.54 -15.60
CA TYR A 241 -0.65 7.60 -16.68
C TYR A 241 -0.44 8.40 -17.96
N VAL A 242 0.82 8.66 -18.27
CA VAL A 242 1.25 9.54 -19.35
C VAL A 242 1.51 8.72 -20.61
N VAL A 243 0.95 9.12 -21.75
CA VAL A 243 1.17 8.49 -23.06
C VAL A 243 1.67 9.54 -24.04
N LEU A 244 2.94 9.41 -24.45
CA LEU A 244 3.65 10.34 -25.33
C LEU A 244 3.66 9.86 -26.79
N PRO A 245 4.02 10.70 -27.78
CA PRO A 245 3.87 10.39 -29.21
C PRO A 245 4.56 9.09 -29.66
N SER A 246 5.71 8.78 -29.06
CA SER A 246 6.50 7.62 -29.44
C SER A 246 6.01 6.32 -28.80
N ALA A 247 5.00 6.36 -27.92
CA ALA A 247 4.45 5.21 -27.23
C ALA A 247 3.91 4.11 -28.16
N ASP A 248 3.95 2.87 -27.69
CA ASP A 248 3.08 1.82 -28.22
C ASP A 248 1.67 2.02 -27.66
N VAL A 249 0.84 2.75 -28.40
CA VAL A 249 -0.51 3.16 -27.96
C VAL A 249 -1.42 1.97 -27.70
N GLU A 250 -1.30 0.92 -28.49
CA GLU A 250 -2.08 -0.31 -28.34
C GLU A 250 -1.75 -1.00 -27.02
N LYS A 251 -0.46 -1.24 -26.76
CA LYS A 251 -0.02 -1.85 -25.50
C LYS A 251 -0.28 -0.96 -24.28
N ALA A 252 -0.17 0.36 -24.45
CA ALA A 252 -0.52 1.32 -23.41
C ALA A 252 -2.01 1.20 -23.05
N ALA A 253 -2.92 1.27 -24.03
CA ALA A 253 -4.36 1.17 -23.77
C ALA A 253 -4.75 -0.16 -23.11
N ASP A 254 -4.18 -1.29 -23.53
CA ASP A 254 -4.49 -2.60 -22.94
C ASP A 254 -3.98 -2.69 -21.48
N THR A 255 -2.80 -2.14 -21.21
CA THR A 255 -2.26 -2.08 -19.85
C THR A 255 -3.03 -1.11 -18.96
N ALA A 256 -3.51 0.01 -19.53
CA ALA A 256 -4.26 1.05 -18.84
C ALA A 256 -5.54 0.51 -18.18
N VAL A 257 -6.26 -0.40 -18.86
CA VAL A 257 -7.46 -1.06 -18.32
C VAL A 257 -7.13 -1.73 -16.99
N THR A 258 -6.14 -2.64 -17.00
CA THR A 258 -5.70 -3.36 -15.80
C THR A 258 -5.17 -2.40 -14.72
N ALA A 259 -4.39 -1.39 -15.12
CA ALA A 259 -3.82 -0.41 -14.21
C ALA A 259 -4.88 0.41 -13.45
N ARG A 260 -6.02 0.70 -14.10
CA ARG A 260 -7.15 1.41 -13.47
C ARG A 260 -8.00 0.49 -12.61
N VAL A 261 -8.34 -0.72 -13.08
CA VAL A 261 -9.35 -1.55 -12.41
C VAL A 261 -8.78 -2.60 -11.45
N GLN A 262 -7.45 -2.69 -11.28
CA GLN A 262 -6.87 -3.53 -10.24
C GLN A 262 -7.57 -3.31 -8.89
N ASN A 263 -8.04 -4.39 -8.27
CA ASN A 263 -8.80 -4.34 -7.02
C ASN A 263 -10.06 -3.44 -7.11
N ASN A 264 -10.80 -3.51 -8.22
CA ASN A 264 -11.97 -2.68 -8.50
C ASN A 264 -11.62 -1.17 -8.54
N GLY A 265 -10.37 -0.84 -8.86
CA GLY A 265 -9.81 0.51 -8.81
C GLY A 265 -9.50 1.05 -7.42
N GLN A 266 -9.66 0.23 -6.37
CA GLN A 266 -9.40 0.57 -4.97
C GLN A 266 -7.92 0.31 -4.63
N SER A 267 -7.02 1.00 -5.32
CA SER A 267 -5.57 0.90 -5.11
C SER A 267 -4.94 2.30 -5.08
N CYS A 268 -4.05 2.52 -4.12
CA CYS A 268 -3.31 3.79 -4.00
C CYS A 268 -2.48 4.05 -5.27
N ILE A 269 -1.94 2.99 -5.89
CA ILE A 269 -1.17 3.05 -7.15
C ILE A 269 -1.97 2.69 -8.41
N ALA A 270 -3.31 2.66 -8.34
CA ALA A 270 -4.10 2.58 -9.57
C ALA A 270 -3.85 3.82 -10.42
N ALA A 271 -3.73 3.63 -11.74
CA ALA A 271 -3.68 4.74 -12.69
C ALA A 271 -5.02 5.49 -12.63
N LYS A 272 -5.01 6.78 -12.31
CA LYS A 272 -6.25 7.56 -12.10
C LYS A 272 -6.46 8.65 -13.13
N ARG A 273 -5.37 9.34 -13.50
CA ARG A 273 -5.35 10.47 -14.41
C ARG A 273 -4.57 10.08 -15.67
N PHE A 274 -5.28 9.81 -16.75
CA PHE A 274 -4.70 9.44 -18.03
C PHE A 274 -4.41 10.70 -18.83
N ILE A 275 -3.13 11.02 -19.01
CA ILE A 275 -2.63 12.23 -19.63
C ILE A 275 -2.02 11.83 -20.97
N VAL A 276 -2.71 12.16 -22.07
CA VAL A 276 -2.38 11.61 -23.38
C VAL A 276 -2.06 12.73 -24.34
N HIS A 277 -0.92 12.59 -25.02
CA HIS A 277 -0.50 13.52 -26.06
C HIS A 277 -1.49 13.54 -27.22
N THR A 278 -1.70 14.70 -27.85
CA THR A 278 -2.72 14.88 -28.90
C THR A 278 -2.61 13.85 -30.04
N ASP A 279 -1.39 13.51 -30.46
CA ASP A 279 -1.12 12.53 -31.53
C ASP A 279 -1.54 11.09 -31.17
N ALA A 280 -1.64 10.75 -29.89
CA ALA A 280 -2.03 9.43 -29.40
C ALA A 280 -3.47 9.40 -28.85
N TYR A 281 -4.07 10.57 -28.60
CA TYR A 281 -5.27 10.69 -27.78
C TYR A 281 -6.47 9.93 -28.32
N ASP A 282 -6.79 10.08 -29.60
CA ASP A 282 -8.02 9.53 -30.16
C ASP A 282 -7.94 7.99 -30.18
N ALA A 283 -6.82 7.44 -30.69
CA ALA A 283 -6.58 6.01 -30.73
C ALA A 283 -6.50 5.38 -29.33
N PHE A 284 -5.83 6.05 -28.38
CA PHE A 284 -5.79 5.58 -26.99
C PHE A 284 -7.18 5.59 -26.35
N THR A 285 -7.91 6.70 -26.49
CA THR A 285 -9.22 6.91 -25.86
C THR A 285 -10.23 5.88 -26.35
N GLU A 286 -10.30 5.65 -27.67
CA GLU A 286 -11.20 4.66 -28.25
C GLU A 286 -10.92 3.26 -27.68
N ARG A 287 -9.65 2.83 -27.72
CA ARG A 287 -9.25 1.49 -27.28
C ARG A 287 -9.40 1.30 -25.77
N PHE A 288 -8.95 2.26 -24.97
CA PHE A 288 -9.07 2.23 -23.51
C PHE A 288 -10.53 2.19 -23.07
N THR A 289 -11.39 3.03 -23.68
CA THR A 289 -12.84 3.05 -23.39
C THR A 289 -13.50 1.72 -23.77
N ALA A 290 -13.15 1.15 -24.93
CA ALA A 290 -13.66 -0.15 -25.34
C ALA A 290 -13.25 -1.26 -24.36
N GLY A 291 -11.99 -1.27 -23.92
CA GLY A 291 -11.47 -2.21 -22.93
C GLY A 291 -12.15 -2.08 -21.56
N MET A 292 -12.35 -0.85 -21.07
CA MET A 292 -13.08 -0.59 -19.82
C MET A 292 -14.54 -1.07 -19.90
N ARG A 293 -15.21 -0.85 -21.04
CA ARG A 293 -16.61 -1.29 -21.27
C ARG A 293 -16.74 -2.82 -21.34
N ALA A 294 -15.70 -3.53 -21.75
CA ALA A 294 -15.72 -4.98 -21.92
C ALA A 294 -15.57 -5.76 -20.60
N LEU A 295 -15.23 -5.10 -19.49
CA LEU A 295 -15.02 -5.74 -18.19
C LEU A 295 -16.31 -6.29 -17.62
N THR A 296 -16.24 -7.51 -17.08
CA THR A 296 -17.38 -8.16 -16.43
C THR A 296 -17.49 -7.72 -14.97
N VAL A 297 -18.58 -7.03 -14.63
CA VAL A 297 -18.94 -6.69 -13.24
C VAL A 297 -19.84 -7.77 -12.66
N GLY A 298 -19.53 -8.31 -11.48
CA GLY A 298 -20.34 -9.40 -10.91
C GLY A 298 -19.88 -9.90 -9.55
N ASP A 299 -20.39 -11.08 -9.15
CA ASP A 299 -20.02 -11.73 -7.90
C ASP A 299 -18.50 -11.94 -7.82
N PRO A 300 -17.81 -11.34 -6.83
CA PRO A 300 -16.35 -11.42 -6.77
C PRO A 300 -15.81 -12.83 -6.47
N LEU A 301 -16.66 -13.79 -6.10
CA LEU A 301 -16.27 -15.20 -5.96
C LEU A 301 -16.29 -15.98 -7.28
N GLU A 302 -16.88 -15.43 -8.35
CA GLU A 302 -16.88 -16.06 -9.67
C GLU A 302 -15.56 -15.79 -10.41
N GLU A 303 -15.00 -16.84 -11.01
CA GLU A 303 -13.68 -16.77 -11.67
C GLU A 303 -13.66 -15.89 -12.93
N SER A 304 -14.83 -15.65 -13.53
CA SER A 304 -14.99 -14.80 -14.71
C SER A 304 -15.18 -13.32 -14.38
N THR A 305 -15.26 -12.94 -13.11
CA THR A 305 -15.48 -11.54 -12.70
C THR A 305 -14.19 -10.74 -12.75
N ASP A 306 -14.21 -9.65 -13.52
CA ASP A 306 -13.09 -8.71 -13.62
C ASP A 306 -13.17 -7.63 -12.53
N VAL A 307 -14.38 -7.17 -12.21
CA VAL A 307 -14.65 -6.08 -11.27
C VAL A 307 -15.75 -6.50 -10.28
N GLY A 308 -15.40 -6.56 -9.00
CA GLY A 308 -16.33 -6.78 -7.90
C GLY A 308 -16.93 -5.48 -7.33
N PRO A 309 -17.65 -5.55 -6.20
CA PRO A 309 -18.17 -4.37 -5.52
C PRO A 309 -17.05 -3.51 -4.89
N LEU A 310 -17.34 -2.24 -4.65
CA LEU A 310 -16.52 -1.41 -3.75
C LEU A 310 -16.68 -1.91 -2.31
N SER A 311 -15.70 -1.65 -1.45
CA SER A 311 -15.62 -2.29 -0.13
C SER A 311 -16.61 -1.77 0.90
N SER A 312 -17.30 -0.66 0.62
CA SER A 312 -18.23 -0.01 1.53
C SER A 312 -19.31 0.78 0.79
N GLU A 313 -20.48 0.90 1.41
CA GLU A 313 -21.57 1.76 0.91
C GLU A 313 -21.09 3.21 0.77
N GLN A 314 -20.42 3.71 1.82
CA GLN A 314 -19.88 5.07 1.85
C GLN A 314 -18.88 5.29 0.71
N GLY A 315 -17.95 4.35 0.48
CA GLY A 315 -16.97 4.48 -0.60
C GLY A 315 -17.60 4.53 -1.99
N ARG A 316 -18.75 3.86 -2.19
CA ARG A 316 -19.52 4.01 -3.44
C ARG A 316 -20.21 5.37 -3.51
N ALA A 317 -20.84 5.82 -2.43
CA ALA A 317 -21.50 7.13 -2.39
C ALA A 317 -20.50 8.28 -2.65
N ASP A 318 -19.32 8.24 -2.01
CA ASP A 318 -18.25 9.22 -2.23
C ASP A 318 -17.80 9.26 -3.70
N LEU A 319 -17.72 8.08 -4.34
CA LEU A 319 -17.36 7.97 -5.75
C LEU A 319 -18.46 8.51 -6.67
N GLU A 320 -19.72 8.20 -6.38
CA GLU A 320 -20.90 8.74 -7.07
C GLU A 320 -20.89 10.28 -7.03
N GLU A 321 -20.67 10.88 -5.86
CA GLU A 321 -20.59 12.33 -5.70
C GLU A 321 -19.48 12.99 -6.53
N LEU A 322 -18.31 12.34 -6.64
CA LEU A 322 -17.20 12.86 -7.47
C LEU A 322 -17.54 12.84 -8.96
N VAL A 323 -18.25 11.81 -9.43
CA VAL A 323 -18.67 11.71 -10.83
C VAL A 323 -19.80 12.68 -11.13
N GLU A 324 -20.78 12.82 -10.23
CA GLU A 324 -21.86 13.79 -10.33
C GLU A 324 -21.36 15.24 -10.36
N ASP A 325 -20.40 15.60 -9.50
CA ASP A 325 -19.75 16.92 -9.52
C ASP A 325 -19.09 17.22 -10.87
N ALA A 326 -18.36 16.24 -11.41
CA ALA A 326 -17.68 16.40 -12.71
C ALA A 326 -18.70 16.59 -13.84
N LEU A 327 -19.77 15.79 -13.88
CA LEU A 327 -20.84 15.90 -14.87
C LEU A 327 -21.56 17.24 -14.79
N ALA A 328 -21.90 17.70 -13.58
CA ALA A 328 -22.54 18.98 -13.36
C ALA A 328 -21.70 20.17 -13.85
N LYS A 329 -20.37 19.99 -13.92
CA LYS A 329 -19.39 20.99 -14.40
C LYS A 329 -18.94 20.76 -15.85
N GLY A 330 -19.57 19.84 -16.58
CA GLY A 330 -19.37 19.68 -18.02
C GLY A 330 -18.46 18.54 -18.46
N ALA A 331 -18.05 17.63 -17.55
CA ALA A 331 -17.39 16.39 -17.95
C ALA A 331 -18.33 15.53 -18.80
N THR A 332 -17.76 14.69 -19.67
CA THR A 332 -18.50 13.73 -20.51
C THR A 332 -18.14 12.30 -20.13
N VAL A 333 -19.14 11.42 -20.01
CA VAL A 333 -18.96 9.98 -19.78
C VAL A 333 -18.82 9.27 -21.12
N LEU A 334 -17.72 8.53 -21.31
CA LEU A 334 -17.46 7.72 -22.50
C LEU A 334 -17.93 6.26 -22.34
N CYS A 335 -17.95 5.75 -21.11
CA CYS A 335 -18.59 4.50 -20.71
C CYS A 335 -18.90 4.49 -19.20
N GLY A 336 -19.83 3.65 -18.77
CA GLY A 336 -20.21 3.50 -17.36
C GLY A 336 -20.94 4.74 -16.82
N GLY A 337 -20.52 5.18 -15.63
CA GLY A 337 -21.04 6.38 -14.96
C GLY A 337 -22.18 6.11 -13.98
N GLY A 338 -22.47 4.85 -13.66
CA GLY A 338 -23.55 4.50 -12.75
C GLY A 338 -23.40 3.16 -12.07
N ARG A 339 -24.51 2.70 -11.49
CA ARG A 339 -24.65 1.38 -10.87
C ARG A 339 -25.00 0.36 -11.96
N PRO A 340 -24.35 -0.81 -12.01
CA PRO A 340 -24.61 -1.81 -13.04
C PRO A 340 -26.03 -2.37 -12.94
N ALA A 341 -26.69 -2.51 -14.09
CA ALA A 341 -28.05 -3.06 -14.16
C ALA A 341 -28.10 -4.53 -13.70
N GLY A 342 -29.13 -4.88 -12.92
CA GLY A 342 -29.34 -6.25 -12.42
C GLY A 342 -28.51 -6.62 -11.18
N LEU A 343 -27.67 -5.70 -10.68
CA LEU A 343 -26.93 -5.85 -9.41
C LEU A 343 -27.49 -4.86 -8.37
N ASP A 344 -28.76 -5.05 -8.00
CA ASP A 344 -29.51 -4.13 -7.12
C ASP A 344 -29.05 -4.16 -5.65
N ARG A 345 -28.30 -5.18 -5.26
CA ARG A 345 -27.71 -5.35 -3.93
C ARG A 345 -26.19 -5.21 -3.99
N GLY A 346 -25.60 -4.81 -2.87
CA GLY A 346 -24.17 -4.58 -2.77
C GLY A 346 -23.74 -3.22 -3.30
N TRP A 347 -22.44 -2.99 -3.32
CA TRP A 347 -21.85 -1.67 -3.55
C TRP A 347 -21.07 -1.62 -4.86
N PHE A 348 -21.70 -2.11 -5.94
CA PHE A 348 -21.13 -2.13 -7.29
C PHE A 348 -21.14 -0.75 -7.95
N TYR A 349 -20.15 -0.52 -8.80
CA TYR A 349 -20.02 0.68 -9.63
C TYR A 349 -19.42 0.32 -10.99
N GLU A 350 -19.96 0.86 -12.08
CA GLU A 350 -19.50 0.53 -13.43
C GLU A 350 -18.10 1.08 -13.71
N PRO A 351 -17.24 0.34 -14.44
CA PRO A 351 -16.02 0.88 -15.02
C PRO A 351 -16.32 2.13 -15.87
N THR A 352 -15.80 3.26 -15.43
CA THR A 352 -16.20 4.58 -15.92
C THR A 352 -15.00 5.33 -16.49
N VAL A 353 -15.18 5.93 -17.66
CA VAL A 353 -14.18 6.80 -18.30
C VAL A 353 -14.80 8.17 -18.52
N LEU A 354 -14.18 9.19 -17.94
CA LEU A 354 -14.59 10.58 -18.05
C LEU A 354 -13.58 11.38 -18.89
N THR A 355 -14.08 12.28 -19.72
CA THR A 355 -13.28 13.25 -20.50
C THR A 355 -13.77 14.68 -20.26
N GLY A 356 -12.99 15.67 -20.68
CA GLY A 356 -13.33 17.09 -20.50
C GLY A 356 -13.12 17.56 -19.06
N ILE A 357 -12.15 16.97 -18.36
CA ILE A 357 -11.88 17.30 -16.96
C ILE A 357 -11.18 18.65 -16.84
N THR A 358 -11.68 19.51 -15.96
CA THR A 358 -11.12 20.84 -15.69
C THR A 358 -10.70 20.98 -14.21
N PRO A 359 -9.84 21.97 -13.87
CA PRO A 359 -9.44 22.21 -12.49
C PRO A 359 -10.56 22.56 -11.51
N ASP A 360 -11.72 22.99 -12.00
CA ASP A 360 -12.89 23.32 -11.17
C ASP A 360 -13.64 22.07 -10.67
N MET A 361 -13.37 20.91 -11.25
CA MET A 361 -14.00 19.64 -10.88
C MET A 361 -13.25 18.99 -9.71
N ARG A 362 -13.99 18.49 -8.72
CA ARG A 362 -13.39 17.82 -7.55
C ARG A 362 -12.47 16.66 -7.94
N ILE A 363 -12.90 15.88 -8.94
CA ILE A 363 -12.18 14.71 -9.46
C ILE A 363 -10.78 15.02 -10.02
N HIS A 364 -10.48 16.29 -10.34
CA HIS A 364 -9.15 16.71 -10.76
C HIS A 364 -8.16 16.73 -9.58
N ARG A 365 -8.63 17.03 -8.35
CA ARG A 365 -7.80 17.20 -7.15
C ARG A 365 -7.94 16.06 -6.14
N GLU A 366 -9.11 15.45 -6.06
CA GLU A 366 -9.44 14.39 -5.12
C GLU A 366 -9.12 12.99 -5.70
N GLU A 367 -8.83 12.03 -4.83
CA GLU A 367 -8.54 10.64 -5.23
C GLU A 367 -9.84 9.88 -5.55
N THR A 368 -9.93 9.32 -6.76
CA THR A 368 -10.98 8.34 -7.10
C THR A 368 -10.57 6.92 -6.71
N PHE A 369 -11.07 6.48 -5.56
CA PHE A 369 -10.80 5.15 -5.03
C PHE A 369 -11.81 4.10 -5.51
N GLY A 370 -11.95 3.99 -6.83
CA GLY A 370 -12.86 3.08 -7.52
C GLY A 370 -12.56 3.01 -9.03
N PRO A 371 -13.38 2.35 -9.85
CA PRO A 371 -13.06 2.07 -11.25
C PRO A 371 -13.38 3.26 -12.17
N VAL A 372 -12.97 4.47 -11.80
CA VAL A 372 -13.21 5.73 -12.53
C VAL A 372 -11.90 6.30 -13.06
N ALA A 373 -11.78 6.43 -14.38
CA ALA A 373 -10.65 7.04 -15.06
C ALA A 373 -10.99 8.45 -15.56
N THR A 374 -10.01 9.35 -15.52
CA THR A 374 -10.10 10.69 -16.10
C THR A 374 -9.13 10.81 -17.27
N LEU A 375 -9.57 11.34 -18.41
CA LEU A 375 -8.76 11.58 -19.59
C LEU A 375 -8.46 13.08 -19.76
N TYR A 376 -7.19 13.37 -20.02
CA TYR A 376 -6.67 14.69 -20.29
C TYR A 376 -5.88 14.67 -21.59
N ARG A 377 -6.05 15.70 -22.41
CA ARG A 377 -5.30 15.90 -23.64
C ARG A 377 -4.23 16.96 -23.42
N VAL A 378 -2.99 16.68 -23.83
CA VAL A 378 -1.85 17.61 -23.74
C VAL A 378 -1.13 17.71 -25.08
N ALA A 379 -0.48 18.84 -25.35
CA ALA A 379 0.17 19.12 -26.62
C ALA A 379 1.67 18.79 -26.65
N ASN A 380 2.30 18.54 -25.50
CA ASN A 380 3.73 18.27 -25.38
C ASN A 380 4.07 17.69 -23.99
N LEU A 381 5.35 17.37 -23.79
CA LEU A 381 5.86 16.81 -22.54
C LEU A 381 5.81 17.79 -21.36
N ASP A 382 6.04 19.09 -21.58
CA ASP A 382 6.02 20.07 -20.49
C ASP A 382 4.61 20.15 -19.88
N GLU A 383 3.57 20.26 -20.72
CA GLU A 383 2.18 20.20 -20.26
C GLU A 383 1.83 18.87 -19.57
N ALA A 384 2.39 17.75 -20.06
CA ALA A 384 2.16 16.44 -19.46
C ALA A 384 2.74 16.36 -18.04
N VAL A 385 3.96 16.87 -17.84
CA VAL A 385 4.64 16.90 -16.54
C VAL A 385 3.95 17.88 -15.59
N ASP A 386 3.61 19.08 -16.06
CA ASP A 386 2.91 20.09 -15.25
C ASP A 386 1.57 19.52 -14.75
N LEU A 387 0.77 18.94 -15.65
CA LEU A 387 -0.50 18.33 -15.27
C LEU A 387 -0.31 17.10 -14.38
N ALA A 388 0.70 16.26 -14.64
CA ALA A 388 1.02 15.12 -13.80
C ALA A 388 1.35 15.55 -12.36
N ASN A 389 2.05 16.66 -12.18
CA ASN A 389 2.44 17.22 -10.89
C ASN A 389 1.36 18.08 -10.23
N ASP A 390 0.34 18.54 -10.99
CA ASP A 390 -0.77 19.38 -10.52
C ASP A 390 -1.79 18.61 -9.66
N THR A 391 -1.29 18.00 -8.60
CA THR A 391 -2.05 17.22 -7.62
C THR A 391 -1.37 17.31 -6.25
N PRO A 392 -2.14 17.24 -5.15
CA PRO A 392 -1.55 17.13 -3.81
C PRO A 392 -0.77 15.83 -3.57
N PHE A 393 -0.94 14.82 -4.43
CA PHE A 393 -0.38 13.49 -4.27
C PHE A 393 0.92 13.30 -5.06
N GLY A 394 1.70 12.27 -4.71
CA GLY A 394 2.96 11.95 -5.35
C GLY A 394 3.42 10.54 -5.02
N LEU A 395 2.57 9.53 -5.25
CA LEU A 395 2.87 8.15 -4.89
C LEU A 395 3.66 7.43 -5.99
N SER A 396 3.09 7.28 -7.18
CA SER A 396 3.78 6.73 -8.34
C SER A 396 3.32 7.40 -9.63
N SER A 397 4.03 7.14 -10.72
CA SER A 397 3.66 7.55 -12.07
C SER A 397 3.94 6.43 -13.08
N ASN A 398 3.24 6.51 -14.20
CA ASN A 398 3.39 5.62 -15.34
C ASN A 398 3.59 6.44 -16.61
N VAL A 399 4.63 6.17 -17.39
CA VAL A 399 4.98 6.92 -18.59
C VAL A 399 5.22 5.97 -19.77
N TRP A 400 4.53 6.19 -20.87
CA TRP A 400 4.69 5.44 -22.12
C TRP A 400 5.39 6.30 -23.14
N THR A 401 6.61 5.89 -23.50
CA THR A 401 7.48 6.52 -24.49
C THR A 401 8.60 5.57 -24.88
N ARG A 402 9.15 5.74 -26.07
CA ARG A 402 10.39 5.10 -26.53
C ARG A 402 11.56 6.10 -26.61
N ASP A 403 11.33 7.37 -26.33
CA ASP A 403 12.37 8.41 -26.39
C ASP A 403 13.13 8.50 -25.06
N ALA A 404 14.46 8.36 -25.12
CA ALA A 404 15.29 8.37 -23.92
C ALA A 404 15.36 9.76 -23.26
N GLY A 405 15.28 10.84 -24.04
CA GLY A 405 15.27 12.21 -23.52
C GLY A 405 13.99 12.50 -22.75
N GLU A 406 12.84 12.03 -23.23
CA GLU A 406 11.57 12.09 -22.51
C GLU A 406 11.60 11.27 -21.22
N MET A 407 12.26 10.10 -21.22
CA MET A 407 12.46 9.30 -20.01
C MET A 407 13.30 10.03 -18.97
N ASP A 408 14.47 10.55 -19.35
CA ASP A 408 15.36 11.29 -18.45
C ASP A 408 14.68 12.54 -17.88
N ARG A 409 13.91 13.24 -18.72
CA ARG A 409 13.09 14.39 -18.31
C ARG A 409 12.04 13.99 -17.28
N CYS A 410 11.30 12.90 -17.52
CA CYS A 410 10.29 12.38 -16.58
C CYS A 410 10.91 11.94 -15.24
N VAL A 411 12.06 11.27 -15.25
CA VAL A 411 12.76 10.85 -14.02
C VAL A 411 13.13 12.05 -13.16
N ARG A 412 13.56 13.14 -13.77
CA ARG A 412 13.99 14.34 -13.06
C ARG A 412 12.81 15.17 -12.55
N ASP A 413 11.73 15.28 -13.33
CA ASP A 413 10.72 16.32 -13.11
C ASP A 413 9.37 15.78 -12.59
N LEU A 414 9.08 14.48 -12.64
CA LEU A 414 7.87 13.93 -12.03
C LEU A 414 8.02 13.84 -10.50
N GLU A 415 7.13 14.51 -9.78
CA GLU A 415 7.16 14.60 -8.33
C GLU A 415 6.41 13.43 -7.68
N ALA A 416 6.93 12.21 -7.90
CA ALA A 416 6.36 10.97 -7.38
C ALA A 416 7.43 10.06 -6.76
N GLY A 417 6.98 9.14 -5.90
CA GLY A 417 7.86 8.17 -5.25
C GLY A 417 8.37 7.04 -6.16
N GLY A 418 7.71 6.80 -7.29
CA GLY A 418 8.14 5.85 -8.31
C GLY A 418 7.76 6.32 -9.72
N VAL A 419 8.62 6.04 -10.70
CA VAL A 419 8.39 6.35 -12.12
C VAL A 419 8.55 5.05 -12.91
N PHE A 420 7.48 4.61 -13.56
CA PHE A 420 7.45 3.35 -14.31
C PHE A 420 7.33 3.65 -15.80
N PHE A 421 8.20 3.05 -16.62
CA PHE A 421 8.17 3.21 -18.07
C PHE A 421 7.58 1.97 -18.76
N ASN A 422 6.65 2.20 -19.69
CA ASN A 422 6.11 1.19 -20.61
C ASN A 422 5.56 -0.09 -19.94
N GLY A 423 4.94 0.07 -18.77
CA GLY A 423 4.33 -1.01 -18.00
C GLY A 423 3.57 -0.45 -16.81
N MET A 424 2.66 -1.23 -16.21
CA MET A 424 1.87 -0.78 -15.05
C MET A 424 2.74 -0.56 -13.81
N THR A 425 2.33 0.39 -12.96
CA THR A 425 2.87 0.52 -11.61
C THR A 425 2.63 -0.78 -10.84
N ALA A 426 3.67 -1.27 -10.16
CA ALA A 426 3.59 -2.47 -9.34
C ALA A 426 4.55 -2.37 -8.15
N SER A 427 4.22 -3.06 -7.06
CA SER A 427 5.14 -3.25 -5.93
C SER A 427 5.83 -4.60 -5.98
N HIS A 428 7.12 -4.61 -5.63
CA HIS A 428 7.96 -5.80 -5.59
C HIS A 428 8.83 -5.76 -4.32
N PRO A 429 9.07 -6.88 -3.61
CA PRO A 429 9.85 -6.88 -2.37
C PRO A 429 11.25 -6.26 -2.49
N ALA A 430 11.86 -6.34 -3.68
CA ALA A 430 13.18 -5.80 -3.96
C ALA A 430 13.22 -4.31 -4.37
N LEU A 431 12.06 -3.65 -4.55
CA LEU A 431 11.98 -2.26 -4.98
C LEU A 431 11.34 -1.42 -3.87
N PRO A 432 11.89 -0.26 -3.51
CA PRO A 432 11.29 0.60 -2.50
C PRO A 432 9.92 1.08 -2.97
N PHE A 433 9.00 1.23 -2.03
CA PHE A 433 7.66 1.73 -2.28
C PHE A 433 7.34 2.83 -1.27
N GLY A 434 6.72 3.90 -1.73
CA GLY A 434 6.27 5.00 -0.90
C GLY A 434 6.31 6.31 -1.64
N GLY A 435 5.55 7.30 -1.19
CA GLY A 435 5.32 8.54 -1.91
C GLY A 435 6.10 9.75 -1.40
N VAL A 436 5.70 10.91 -1.92
CA VAL A 436 6.04 12.26 -1.45
C VAL A 436 4.76 13.10 -1.36
N LYS A 437 4.88 14.39 -1.02
CA LYS A 437 3.74 15.31 -0.84
C LYS A 437 2.72 14.75 0.18
N ARG A 438 1.41 14.76 -0.15
CA ARG A 438 0.36 14.21 0.72
C ARG A 438 0.18 12.69 0.56
N SER A 439 0.98 12.03 -0.27
CA SER A 439 1.06 10.56 -0.34
C SER A 439 1.91 9.95 0.78
N GLY A 440 2.54 10.78 1.63
CA GLY A 440 3.22 10.36 2.83
C GLY A 440 4.75 10.47 2.74
N TYR A 441 5.44 9.73 3.62
CA TYR A 441 6.90 9.77 3.76
C TYR A 441 7.43 8.48 4.41
N GLY A 442 8.74 8.27 4.26
CA GLY A 442 9.38 6.97 4.50
C GLY A 442 9.20 6.05 3.30
N ARG A 443 9.78 4.86 3.37
CA ARG A 443 9.61 3.82 2.35
C ARG A 443 9.31 2.48 3.00
N GLU A 444 8.42 1.71 2.40
CA GLU A 444 8.32 0.27 2.66
C GLU A 444 9.03 -0.53 1.56
N LEU A 445 9.18 -1.84 1.77
CA LEU A 445 9.88 -2.76 0.87
C LEU A 445 11.40 -2.49 0.72
N ALA A 446 12.09 -3.41 0.04
CA ALA A 446 13.53 -3.35 -0.23
C ALA A 446 14.40 -3.18 1.04
N GLY A 447 15.65 -2.72 0.84
CA GLY A 447 16.54 -2.37 1.94
C GLY A 447 16.11 -1.11 2.69
N HIS A 448 15.37 -0.21 2.05
CA HIS A 448 14.92 1.03 2.68
C HIS A 448 13.88 0.75 3.76
N GLY A 449 12.86 -0.07 3.46
CA GLY A 449 11.79 -0.38 4.39
C GLY A 449 12.19 -1.19 5.60
N ILE A 450 13.11 -2.15 5.47
CA ILE A 450 13.60 -2.88 6.64
C ILE A 450 14.39 -1.98 7.60
N ARG A 451 15.04 -0.93 7.10
CA ARG A 451 15.80 0.01 7.91
C ARG A 451 14.94 1.09 8.56
N GLU A 452 13.70 1.31 8.12
CA GLU A 452 12.83 2.35 8.68
C GLU A 452 12.59 2.16 10.17
N PHE A 453 12.43 0.91 10.62
CA PHE A 453 12.24 0.58 12.03
C PHE A 453 13.50 0.03 12.70
N CYS A 454 14.67 0.52 12.25
CA CYS A 454 15.94 0.28 12.90
C CYS A 454 16.57 1.59 13.40
N ASN A 455 17.28 1.51 14.53
CA ASN A 455 18.23 2.51 14.96
C ASN A 455 19.56 2.31 14.24
N ALA A 456 19.94 3.27 13.38
CA ALA A 456 21.25 3.33 12.76
C ALA A 456 22.29 3.81 13.80
N THR A 457 23.04 2.86 14.36
CA THR A 457 23.94 3.11 15.50
C THR A 457 25.37 3.28 15.01
N THR A 458 25.99 4.43 15.29
CA THR A 458 27.43 4.59 15.09
C THR A 458 28.19 3.76 16.12
N VAL A 459 29.08 2.89 15.65
CA VAL A 459 30.05 2.17 16.49
C VAL A 459 31.44 2.69 16.14
N TRP A 460 32.03 3.42 17.08
CA TRP A 460 33.30 4.13 16.91
C TRP A 460 34.34 3.57 17.87
N TYR A 461 35.53 3.28 17.36
CA TYR A 461 36.66 2.75 18.13
C TYR A 461 37.78 3.79 18.13
N GLY A 462 38.19 4.24 19.33
CA GLY A 462 39.24 5.25 19.46
C GLY A 462 40.66 4.69 19.40
N PRO A 463 41.68 5.55 19.47
CA PRO A 463 43.07 5.13 19.55
C PRO A 463 43.31 4.23 20.78
N GLY A 464 43.98 3.08 20.58
CA GLY A 464 44.24 2.09 21.64
C GLY A 464 43.18 0.99 21.80
N SER A 465 42.17 0.95 20.92
CA SER A 465 41.13 -0.08 20.89
C SER A 465 41.55 -1.39 20.20
N ASP A 466 42.83 -1.71 20.16
CA ASP A 466 43.34 -2.92 19.48
C ASP A 466 43.01 -4.18 20.30
N ALA A 467 41.76 -4.64 20.18
CA ALA A 467 41.29 -5.93 20.63
C ALA A 467 40.36 -6.56 19.58
#